data_AF-A0A6N8W207-F1
#
_entry.id   AF-A0A6N8W207-F1
#
_cell.length_a   1.000
_cell.length_b   1.000
_cell.length_c   1.000
_cell.angle_alpha   90.00
_cell.angle_beta   90.00
_cell.angle_gamma   90.00
#
_symmetry.space_group_name_H-M   'P 1'
#
loop_
_entity.id
_entity.type
_entity.pdbx_description
1 polymer ?
#
loop_
_entity_poly.entity_id
_entity_poly.type
_entity_poly.pdbx_seq_one_letter_code
_entity_poly.pdbx_strand_id
1 'polypeptide(L)' 'MTAITKFDGVVEWSDEDQCYVGSYPGIIGPCCHGDDKDQVYRQLRQIVDEWLEIEYEDREKSPYGNAEAGPKNRTAS' A
#
# COMPACT_ATOMS: atom_id res chain seq x y z
N MET A 1 -11.02 -9.07 -9.62
CA MET A 1 -10.71 -9.06 -8.17
C MET A 1 -9.49 -9.93 -7.93
N THR A 2 -8.30 -9.43 -8.24
CA THR A 2 -7.04 -10.06 -7.82
C THR A 2 -6.93 -9.87 -6.32
N ALA A 3 -7.25 -10.90 -5.54
CA ALA A 3 -7.02 -10.86 -4.10
C ALA A 3 -5.55 -10.50 -3.86
N ILE A 4 -5.30 -9.53 -2.97
CA ILE A 4 -3.95 -9.17 -2.54
C ILE A 4 -3.31 -10.43 -1.95
N THR A 5 -2.55 -11.16 -2.76
CA THR A 5 -1.96 -12.46 -2.37
C THR A 5 -0.74 -12.28 -1.48
N LYS A 6 -0.14 -11.08 -1.53
CA LYS A 6 0.97 -10.68 -0.69
C LYS A 6 0.69 -9.29 -0.11
N PHE A 7 0.38 -9.25 1.17
CA PHE A 7 0.25 -8.02 1.94
C PHE A 7 1.43 -7.96 2.93
N ASP A 8 2.38 -7.07 2.68
CA ASP A 8 3.60 -6.88 3.49
C ASP A 8 3.45 -5.70 4.50
N GLY A 9 2.22 -5.36 4.86
CA GLY A 9 1.97 -4.35 5.90
C GLY A 9 2.36 -4.85 7.29
N VAL A 10 2.94 -3.97 8.10
CA VAL A 10 3.33 -4.23 9.50
C VAL A 10 2.48 -3.41 10.45
N VAL A 11 2.16 -3.98 11.60
CA VAL A 11 1.42 -3.30 12.68
C VAL A 11 2.25 -3.39 13.94
N GLU A 12 2.66 -2.24 14.45
CA GLU A 12 3.52 -2.12 15.63
C GLU A 12 2.83 -1.30 16.72
N TRP A 13 3.17 -1.55 17.97
CA TRP A 13 2.67 -0.75 19.09
C TRP A 13 3.57 0.48 19.28
N SER A 14 2.96 1.65 19.40
CA SER A 14 3.63 2.90 19.79
C SER A 14 3.42 3.13 21.29
N ASP A 15 4.50 3.04 22.07
CA ASP A 15 4.47 3.39 23.50
C ASP A 15 4.25 4.90 23.73
N GLU A 16 4.66 5.75 22.79
CA GLU A 16 4.48 7.20 22.88
C GLU A 16 2.99 7.59 22.71
N ASP A 17 2.32 6.98 21.74
CA ASP A 17 0.92 7.27 21.42
C ASP A 17 -0.08 6.34 22.10
N GLN A 18 0.41 5.30 22.80
CA GLN A 18 -0.40 4.24 23.42
C GLN A 18 -1.40 3.61 22.44
N CYS A 19 -0.98 3.39 21.19
CA CYS A 19 -1.84 2.78 20.16
C CYS A 19 -1.04 1.89 19.19
N TYR A 20 -1.73 1.01 18.48
CA TYR A 20 -1.17 0.26 17.36
C TYR A 20 -1.12 1.14 16.12
N VAL A 21 0.03 1.22 15.47
CA VAL A 21 0.26 1.95 14.24
C VAL A 21 0.51 0.95 13.10
N GLY A 22 -0.37 0.98 12.12
CA GLY A 22 -0.24 0.20 10.89
C GLY A 22 0.53 0.99 9.85
N SER A 23 1.58 0.37 9.31
CA SER A 23 2.43 0.98 8.29
C SER A 23 2.73 0.02 7.13
N TYR A 24 2.81 0.58 5.93
CA TYR A 24 3.22 -0.15 4.74
C TYR A 24 4.58 0.38 4.27
N PRO A 25 5.69 -0.23 4.72
CA PRO A 25 7.03 0.23 4.39
C PRO A 25 7.27 0.15 2.88
N GLY A 26 7.73 1.26 2.29
CA GLY A 26 8.06 1.36 0.87
C GLY A 26 6.96 1.89 -0.05
N ILE A 27 5.73 2.13 0.44
CA ILE A 27 4.67 2.81 -0.33
C ILE A 27 3.99 3.91 0.49
N ILE A 28 3.24 3.55 1.54
CA ILE A 28 2.30 4.46 2.22
C ILE A 28 2.85 4.93 3.59
N GLY A 29 3.86 4.24 4.16
CA GLY A 29 4.38 4.59 5.49
C GLY A 29 3.33 4.36 6.59
N PRO A 30 3.42 5.02 7.76
CA PRO A 30 2.40 4.95 8.80
C PRO A 30 1.11 5.63 8.32
N CYS A 31 0.03 4.86 8.17
CA CYS A 31 -1.20 5.35 7.56
C CYS A 31 -2.47 5.10 8.39
N CYS A 32 -2.38 4.26 9.41
CA CYS A 32 -3.50 3.99 10.30
C CYS A 32 -3.03 3.78 11.73
N HIS A 33 -3.88 4.11 12.69
CA HIS A 33 -3.65 3.93 14.11
C HIS A 33 -4.94 3.46 14.79
N GLY A 34 -4.82 2.78 15.93
CA GLY A 34 -5.98 2.33 16.71
C GLY A 34 -5.60 1.52 17.93
N ASP A 35 -6.55 1.32 18.83
CA ASP A 35 -6.33 0.64 20.11
C ASP A 35 -6.32 -0.90 19.97
N ASP A 36 -6.80 -1.42 18.83
CA ASP A 36 -6.89 -2.85 18.53
C ASP A 36 -6.06 -3.23 17.31
N LYS A 37 -5.14 -4.18 17.51
CA LYS A 37 -4.21 -4.64 16.48
C LYS A 37 -4.94 -5.21 15.25
N ASP A 38 -5.98 -6.01 15.45
CA ASP A 38 -6.75 -6.64 14.37
C ASP A 38 -7.55 -5.60 13.57
N GLN A 39 -8.11 -4.59 14.25
CA GLN A 39 -8.79 -3.48 13.60
C GLN A 39 -7.82 -2.66 12.74
N VAL A 40 -6.64 -2.33 13.26
CA VAL A 40 -5.60 -1.61 12.52
C VAL A 40 -5.14 -2.42 11.29
N TYR A 41 -4.93 -3.73 11.44
CA TYR A 41 -4.56 -4.60 10.33
C TYR A 41 -5.64 -4.66 9.23
N ARG A 42 -6.92 -4.76 9.62
CA ARG A 42 -8.06 -4.75 8.69
C ARG A 42 -8.15 -3.44 7.91
N GLN A 43 -8.01 -2.30 8.61
CA GLN A 43 -8.00 -0.98 7.98
C GLN A 43 -6.83 -0.83 7.02
N LEU A 44 -5.61 -1.22 7.43
CA LEU A 44 -4.43 -1.17 6.57
C LEU A 44 -4.64 -1.98 5.28
N ARG A 45 -5.27 -3.15 5.38
CA ARG A 45 -5.59 -3.97 4.20
C ARG A 45 -6.61 -3.33 3.28
N GLN A 46 -7.67 -2.72 3.82
CA GLN A 46 -8.65 -1.99 3.01
C GLN A 46 -8.01 -0.83 2.25
N ILE A 47 -7.17 -0.04 2.93
CA ILE A 47 -6.45 1.08 2.31
C ILE A 47 -5.57 0.58 1.14
N VAL A 48 -4.84 -0.52 1.33
CA VAL A 48 -4.01 -1.11 0.26
C VAL A 48 -4.86 -1.63 -0.89
N ASP A 49 -6.02 -2.22 -0.61
CA ASP A 49 -6.96 -2.71 -1.63
C ASP A 49 -7.49 -1.55 -2.49
N GLU A 50 -7.94 -0.46 -1.84
CA GLU A 50 -8.38 0.75 -2.55
C GLU A 50 -7.25 1.37 -3.38
N TRP A 51 -6.04 1.46 -2.84
CA TRP A 51 -4.87 1.96 -3.58
C TRP A 51 -4.56 1.12 -4.83
N LEU A 52 -4.63 -0.20 -4.71
CA LEU A 52 -4.40 -1.11 -5.85
C LEU A 52 -5.51 -1.03 -6.89
N GLU A 53 -6.77 -0.83 -6.45
CA GLU A 53 -7.90 -0.63 -7.35
C GLU A 53 -7.73 0.65 -8.17
N ILE A 54 -7.34 1.75 -7.53
CA ILE A 54 -7.03 3.03 -8.21
C ILE A 54 -5.88 2.86 -9.21
N GLU A 55 -4.77 2.23 -8.81
CA GLU A 55 -3.61 1.99 -9.69
C GLU A 55 -3.97 1.10 -10.89
N TYR A 56 -4.85 0.11 -10.69
CA TYR A 56 -5.34 -0.77 -11.75
C TYR A 56 -6.25 -0.01 -12.74
N GLU A 57 -7.18 0.79 -12.25
CA GLU A 57 -8.05 1.64 -13.08
C GLU A 57 -7.25 2.67 -13.88
N ASP A 58 -6.21 3.26 -13.29
CA ASP A 58 -5.36 4.25 -13.98
C ASP A 58 -4.48 3.60 -15.06
N ARG A 59 -4.01 2.36 -14.83
CA ARG A 59 -3.34 1.55 -15.86
C ARG A 59 -4.25 1.20 -17.03
N GLU A 60 -5.53 0.93 -16.78
CA GLU A 60 -6.50 0.59 -17.82
C GLU A 60 -6.86 1.81 -18.68
N LYS A 61 -6.84 3.02 -18.09
CA LYS A 61 -7.10 4.28 -18.82
C LYS A 61 -5.88 4.90 -19.49
N SER A 62 -4.67 4.45 -19.20
CA SER A 62 -3.48 4.95 -19.89
C SER A 62 -3.48 4.47 -21.36
N PRO A 63 -3.34 5.36 -22.36
CA PRO A 63 -3.25 4.97 -23.78
C PRO A 63 -2.00 4.13 -24.12
N TYR A 64 -1.14 3.88 -23.13
CA TYR A 64 0.02 2.97 -23.21
C TYR A 64 -0.21 1.64 -22.46
N GLY A 65 -1.47 1.32 -22.13
CA GLY A 65 -1.86 0.12 -21.40
C GLY A 65 -1.24 -1.15 -21.99
N ASN A 66 -0.47 -1.83 -21.15
CA ASN A 66 0.25 -3.09 -21.40
C ASN A 66 1.51 -3.00 -22.28
N ALA A 67 2.47 -2.15 -21.92
CA ALA A 67 3.88 -2.45 -22.19
C ALA A 67 4.53 -2.91 -20.89
N GLU A 68 4.98 -4.17 -20.88
CA GLU A 68 5.89 -4.70 -19.89
C GLU A 68 6.97 -3.67 -19.52
N ALA A 69 7.20 -3.49 -18.22
CA ALA A 69 8.33 -2.81 -17.61
C ALA A 69 9.34 -2.16 -18.58
N GLY A 70 9.07 -0.92 -19.01
CA GLY A 70 10.06 -0.08 -19.71
C GLY A 70 11.18 0.34 -18.76
N PRO A 71 12.45 0.42 -19.22
CA PRO A 71 13.61 0.29 -18.36
C PRO A 71 13.81 1.53 -17.47
N LYS A 72 14.12 1.23 -16.21
CA LYS A 72 14.80 2.12 -15.28
C LYS A 72 16.20 2.47 -15.81
N ASN A 73 16.29 3.46 -16.69
CA ASN A 73 17.55 4.15 -16.99
C ASN A 73 17.46 5.64 -16.63
N ARG A 74 17.69 5.91 -15.34
CA ARG A 74 18.35 7.15 -14.94
C ARG A 74 19.76 7.13 -15.53
N THR A 75 19.96 7.78 -16.67
CA THR A 75 21.24 8.41 -16.99
C THR A 75 20.92 9.78 -17.54
N ALA A 76 21.05 10.76 -16.65
CA ALA A 76 21.15 12.17 -16.99
C ALA A 76 22.41 12.37 -17.84
N SER A 77 22.27 13.12 -18.93
CA SER A 77 23.31 14.00 -19.49
C SER A 77 22.64 15.07 -20.34
#